data_AF-A0A1Y4TBF2-F1
#
_entry.id   AF-A0A1Y4TBF2-F1
#
_cell.length_a   1.000
_cell.length_b   1.000
_cell.length_c   1.000
_cell.angle_alpha   90.00
_cell.angle_beta   90.00
_cell.angle_gamma   90.00
#
_symmetry.space_group_name_H-M   'P 1'
#
loop_
_entity.id
_entity.type
_entity.pdbx_description
1 polymer ?
#
loop_
_entity_poly.entity_id
_entity_poly.type
_entity_poly.pdbx_seq_one_letter_code
_entity_poly.pdbx_strand_id
1 'polypeptide(L)'
;MQQIHAINFAPFAPRGAFAGPEAAGELCRMQELTGADTIIFCPGAVQAAPFVEEIDFTGRHTTSDQELLAMTQLAHSRGMRVFWKPTVNCLDGTWRARISFFDHDVPCETKWSGWFASYQAFQMHFAALAQNEGIANAQPICAGPLRRQVRVPASRHSPCRAP
;
A
#
# COMPACT_ATOMS: atom_id res chain seq x y z
N MET A 1 2.97 17.04 -17.48
CA MET A 1 3.05 16.37 -16.16
C MET A 1 4.15 17.07 -15.38
N GLN A 2 3.91 17.49 -14.13
CA GLN A 2 4.95 18.17 -13.32
C GLN A 2 6.04 17.17 -12.92
N GLN A 3 7.27 17.64 -12.72
CA GLN A 3 8.37 16.83 -12.22
C GLN A 3 8.06 16.31 -10.81
N ILE A 4 8.56 15.11 -10.48
CA ILE A 4 8.37 14.47 -9.17
C ILE A 4 9.74 14.18 -8.56
N HIS A 5 10.01 14.74 -7.38
CA HIS A 5 11.18 14.44 -6.56
C HIS A 5 10.74 13.58 -5.37
N ALA A 6 10.59 12.28 -5.64
CA ALA A 6 10.02 11.33 -4.69
C ALA A 6 11.08 10.53 -3.93
N ILE A 7 10.83 10.30 -2.64
CA ILE A 7 11.59 9.38 -1.79
C ILE A 7 10.65 8.36 -1.14
N ASN A 8 11.07 7.10 -1.08
CA ASN A 8 10.41 6.10 -0.25
C ASN A 8 10.87 6.30 1.20
N PHE A 9 9.95 6.57 2.10
CA PHE A 9 10.26 6.77 3.52
C PHE A 9 9.92 5.51 4.31
N ALA A 10 10.90 5.01 5.07
CA ALA A 10 10.77 3.86 5.96
C ALA A 10 9.91 2.70 5.37
N PRO A 11 10.31 2.13 4.22
CA PRO A 11 9.51 1.10 3.57
C PRO A 11 9.34 -0.12 4.48
N PHE A 12 8.11 -0.65 4.53
CA PHE A 12 7.76 -1.82 5.35
C PHE A 12 7.96 -1.60 6.87
N ALA A 13 7.84 -0.35 7.33
CA ALA A 13 7.84 -0.03 8.75
C ALA A 13 6.78 -0.87 9.49
N PRO A 14 7.17 -1.65 10.53
CA PRO A 14 6.21 -2.44 11.28
C PRO A 14 5.29 -1.53 12.10
N ARG A 15 4.22 -2.11 12.63
CA ARG A 15 3.31 -1.42 13.54
C ARG A 15 4.08 -0.86 14.73
N GLY A 16 3.83 0.41 15.08
CA GLY A 16 4.52 1.11 16.15
C GLY A 16 5.81 1.82 15.72
N ALA A 17 6.31 1.60 14.50
CA ALA A 17 7.55 2.24 14.04
C ALA A 17 7.39 3.74 13.76
N PHE A 18 6.16 4.22 13.58
CA PHE A 18 5.87 5.65 13.47
C PHE A 18 5.27 6.22 14.76
N ALA A 19 5.27 5.45 15.84
CA ALA A 19 4.85 5.94 17.15
C ALA A 19 5.91 6.90 17.70
N GLY A 20 5.47 8.10 18.10
CA GLY A 20 6.32 9.08 18.75
C GLY A 20 6.98 10.10 17.80
N PRO A 21 7.73 11.07 18.37
CA PRO A 21 8.20 12.24 17.63
C PRO A 21 9.42 11.96 16.73
N GLU A 22 10.14 10.86 16.93
CA GLU A 22 11.39 10.56 16.21
C GLU A 22 11.14 10.34 14.71
N ALA A 23 10.19 9.46 14.36
CA ALA A 23 9.84 9.19 12.96
C ALA A 23 9.35 10.44 12.22
N ALA A 24 8.57 11.28 12.92
CA ALA A 24 8.15 12.57 12.40
C ALA A 24 9.35 13.49 12.15
N GLY A 25 10.28 13.57 13.10
CA GLY A 25 11.53 14.32 12.99
C GLY A 25 12.38 13.89 11.78
N GLU A 26 12.57 12.59 11.59
CA GLU A 26 13.32 12.04 10.47
C GLU A 26 12.64 12.29 9.11
N LEU A 27 11.30 12.34 9.06
CA LEU A 27 10.60 12.78 7.85
C LEU A 27 10.92 14.25 7.53
N CYS A 28 10.88 15.15 8.54
CA CYS A 28 11.24 16.56 8.35
C CYS A 28 12.66 16.68 7.79
N ARG A 29 13.60 16.02 8.48
CA ARG A 29 15.02 16.07 8.16
C ARG A 29 15.30 15.52 6.77
N MET A 30 14.64 14.42 6.39
CA MET A 30 14.74 13.85 5.05
C MET A 30 14.29 14.86 3.99
N GLN A 31 13.15 15.54 4.20
CA GLN A 31 12.67 16.56 3.26
C GLN A 31 13.68 17.72 3.13
N GLU A 32 14.18 18.24 4.25
CA GLU A 32 15.14 19.36 4.28
C GLU A 32 16.46 19.03 3.59
N LEU A 33 16.99 17.82 3.79
CA LEU A 33 18.29 17.41 3.24
C LEU A 33 18.24 17.05 1.76
N THR A 34 17.09 16.58 1.28
CA THR A 34 16.95 16.02 -0.08
C THR A 34 16.23 16.95 -1.04
N GLY A 35 15.45 17.91 -0.52
CA GLY A 35 14.56 18.76 -1.31
C GLY A 35 13.38 17.98 -1.91
N ALA A 36 13.07 16.77 -1.40
CA ALA A 36 11.97 15.97 -1.90
C ALA A 36 10.63 16.72 -1.78
N ASP A 37 9.90 16.80 -2.88
CA ASP A 37 8.56 17.40 -2.93
C ASP A 37 7.45 16.34 -2.79
N THR A 38 7.85 15.07 -2.72
CA THR A 38 6.96 13.91 -2.74
C THR A 38 7.49 12.80 -1.84
N ILE A 39 6.61 12.17 -1.07
CA ILE A 39 6.92 11.03 -0.22
C ILE A 39 6.09 9.81 -0.63
N ILE A 40 6.71 8.63 -0.56
CA ILE A 40 6.08 7.35 -0.82
C ILE A 40 6.12 6.51 0.46
N PHE A 41 4.96 6.22 1.03
CA PHE A 41 4.82 5.26 2.12
C PHE A 41 4.52 3.87 1.56
N CYS A 42 5.18 2.84 2.09
CA CYS A 42 5.04 1.46 1.62
C CYS A 42 4.56 0.55 2.76
N PRO A 43 3.25 0.57 3.11
CA PRO A 43 2.72 -0.38 4.09
C PRO A 43 2.90 -1.80 3.57
N GLY A 44 3.56 -2.64 4.38
CA GLY A 44 4.00 -3.98 4.00
C GLY A 44 3.15 -5.07 4.64
N ALA A 45 2.18 -5.61 3.90
CA ALA A 45 1.50 -6.83 4.28
C ALA A 45 2.43 -8.04 4.19
N VAL A 46 2.09 -9.13 4.89
CA VAL A 46 2.90 -10.34 4.93
C VAL A 46 2.08 -11.60 4.67
N GLN A 47 2.71 -12.58 4.04
CA GLN A 47 2.23 -13.95 3.96
C GLN A 47 3.32 -14.89 4.48
N ALA A 48 2.96 -16.08 4.96
CA ALA A 48 3.94 -16.97 5.59
C ALA A 48 5.04 -17.43 4.62
N ALA A 49 4.65 -17.79 3.39
CA ALA A 49 5.50 -18.37 2.35
C ALA A 49 4.93 -18.01 0.95
N PRO A 50 5.63 -18.21 -0.17
CA PRO A 50 5.21 -17.73 -1.50
C PRO A 50 3.96 -18.40 -2.07
N PHE A 51 3.56 -19.56 -1.56
CA PHE A 51 2.45 -20.38 -2.09
C PHE A 51 1.24 -20.42 -1.16
N VAL A 52 1.13 -19.41 -0.29
CA VAL A 52 0.03 -19.24 0.67
C VAL A 52 -0.92 -18.17 0.18
N GLU A 53 -2.23 -18.39 0.33
CA GLU A 53 -3.28 -17.46 -0.12
C GLU A 53 -3.58 -16.34 0.88
N GLU A 54 -3.33 -16.59 2.17
CA GLU A 54 -3.60 -15.63 3.23
C GLU A 54 -2.53 -14.52 3.25
N ILE A 55 -3.01 -13.27 3.32
CA ILE A 55 -2.18 -12.07 3.44
C ILE A 55 -2.62 -11.34 4.70
N ASP A 56 -1.74 -11.26 5.69
CA ASP A 56 -1.94 -10.47 6.91
C ASP A 56 -1.44 -9.04 6.69
N PHE A 57 -2.39 -8.10 6.66
CA PHE A 57 -2.14 -6.66 6.62
C PHE A 57 -2.60 -5.94 7.90
N THR A 58 -3.01 -6.70 8.93
CA THR A 58 -3.53 -6.17 10.20
C THR A 58 -2.59 -6.41 11.37
N GLY A 59 -1.71 -7.41 11.27
CA GLY A 59 -0.76 -7.79 12.30
C GLY A 59 0.38 -6.80 12.53
N ARG A 60 1.34 -7.24 13.33
CA ARG A 60 2.47 -6.42 13.80
C ARG A 60 3.43 -5.98 12.69
N HIS A 61 3.45 -6.69 11.56
CA HIS A 61 4.39 -6.43 10.47
C HIS A 61 3.94 -5.29 9.55
N THR A 62 2.66 -4.91 9.58
CA THR A 62 2.11 -3.84 8.76
C THR A 62 1.95 -2.59 9.59
N THR A 63 2.39 -1.44 9.06
CA THR A 63 2.14 -0.12 9.64
C THR A 63 0.66 0.04 9.96
N SER A 64 0.30 0.58 11.14
CA SER A 64 -1.11 0.80 11.44
C SER A 64 -1.73 1.91 10.58
N ASP A 65 -3.04 1.83 10.36
CA ASP A 65 -3.79 2.88 9.67
C ASP A 65 -3.56 4.24 10.34
N GLN A 66 -3.71 4.31 11.66
CA GLN A 66 -3.55 5.56 12.43
C GLN A 66 -2.17 6.19 12.24
N GLU A 67 -1.11 5.38 12.29
CA GLU A 67 0.26 5.84 12.06
C GLU A 67 0.48 6.34 10.63
N LEU A 68 -0.01 5.59 9.64
CA LEU A 68 0.12 5.95 8.23
C LEU A 68 -0.63 7.25 7.91
N LEU A 69 -1.82 7.43 8.49
CA LEU A 69 -2.62 8.65 8.38
C LEU A 69 -1.91 9.84 9.02
N ALA A 70 -1.40 9.69 10.25
CA ALA A 70 -0.67 10.75 10.94
C ALA A 70 0.58 11.21 10.16
N MET A 71 1.36 10.27 9.63
CA MET A 71 2.54 10.59 8.80
C MET A 71 2.16 11.23 7.46
N THR A 72 1.02 10.84 6.89
CA THR A 72 0.46 11.47 5.68
C THR A 72 0.05 12.92 5.96
N GLN A 73 -0.65 13.17 7.06
CA GLN A 73 -1.05 14.52 7.48
C GLN A 73 0.17 15.41 7.75
N LEU A 74 1.21 14.86 8.39
CA LEU A 74 2.48 15.56 8.58
C LEU A 74 3.12 15.94 7.24
N ALA A 75 3.21 15.00 6.29
CA ALA A 75 3.77 15.28 4.97
C ALA A 75 2.96 16.35 4.20
N HIS A 76 1.62 16.29 4.25
CA HIS A 76 0.76 17.32 3.66
C HIS A 76 0.97 18.69 4.32
N SER A 77 1.09 18.76 5.64
CA SER A 77 1.36 20.01 6.37
C SER A 77 2.68 20.67 5.96
N ARG A 78 3.59 19.87 5.42
CA ARG A 78 4.91 20.27 4.89
C ARG A 78 4.91 20.58 3.40
N GLY A 79 3.74 20.59 2.76
CA GLY A 79 3.59 20.83 1.33
C GLY A 79 4.07 19.68 0.43
N MET A 80 4.33 18.49 0.98
CA MET A 80 4.70 17.32 0.18
C MET A 80 3.48 16.67 -0.45
N ARG A 81 3.64 16.13 -1.65
CA ARG A 81 2.69 15.16 -2.22
C ARG A 81 2.90 13.79 -1.58
N VAL A 82 1.84 13.04 -1.35
CA VAL A 82 1.93 11.71 -0.73
C VAL A 82 1.41 10.64 -1.69
N PHE A 83 2.18 9.56 -1.84
CA PHE A 83 1.74 8.33 -2.49
C PHE A 83 1.82 7.18 -1.50
N TRP A 84 0.85 6.27 -1.56
CA TRP A 84 0.91 5.01 -0.86
C TRP A 84 1.16 3.88 -1.85
N LYS A 85 2.06 2.97 -1.48
CA LYS A 85 2.42 1.79 -2.27
C LYS A 85 2.31 0.52 -1.41
N PRO A 86 1.08 0.06 -1.11
CA PRO A 86 0.87 -1.18 -0.37
C PRO A 86 1.48 -2.37 -1.11
N THR A 87 2.28 -3.18 -0.42
CA THR A 87 2.99 -4.33 -0.98
C THR A 87 2.94 -5.52 -0.04
N VAL A 88 3.06 -6.73 -0.59
CA VAL A 88 3.16 -7.99 0.17
C VAL A 88 4.59 -8.55 0.16
N ASN A 89 5.03 -9.10 1.30
CA ASN A 89 6.30 -9.80 1.48
C ASN A 89 6.08 -11.20 2.07
N CYS A 90 7.00 -12.13 1.84
CA CYS A 90 6.96 -13.46 2.46
C CYS A 90 7.83 -13.47 3.73
N LEU A 91 7.31 -14.02 4.83
CA LEU A 91 8.02 -14.08 6.10
C LEU A 91 9.19 -15.07 6.09
N ASP A 92 9.13 -16.10 5.24
CA ASP A 92 10.22 -17.04 4.98
C ASP A 92 11.41 -16.42 4.22
N GLY A 93 11.33 -15.13 3.87
CA GLY A 93 12.37 -14.41 3.12
C GLY A 93 12.30 -14.61 1.61
N THR A 94 11.35 -15.40 1.11
CA THR A 94 11.16 -15.57 -0.33
C THR A 94 10.80 -14.24 -0.97
N TRP A 95 11.48 -13.90 -2.07
CA TRP A 95 11.18 -12.68 -2.81
C TRP A 95 9.76 -12.74 -3.40
N ARG A 96 8.96 -11.69 -3.19
CA ARG A 96 7.55 -11.62 -3.62
C ARG A 96 7.30 -11.89 -5.12
N ALA A 97 8.30 -11.73 -5.98
CA ALA A 97 8.19 -12.08 -7.40
C ALA A 97 8.12 -13.60 -7.65
N ARG A 98 8.36 -14.42 -6.62
CA ARG A 98 8.24 -15.88 -6.62
C ARG A 98 6.90 -16.37 -6.08
N ILE A 99 6.00 -15.48 -5.67
CA ILE A 99 4.61 -15.84 -5.37
C ILE A 99 4.00 -16.41 -6.65
N SER A 100 3.55 -17.66 -6.58
CA SER A 100 3.06 -18.39 -7.75
C SER A 100 2.13 -19.51 -7.33
N PHE A 101 1.14 -19.78 -8.17
CA PHE A 101 0.19 -20.89 -8.01
C PHE A 101 0.04 -21.59 -9.36
N PHE A 102 -0.55 -22.79 -9.38
CA PHE A 102 -0.82 -23.50 -10.62
C PHE A 102 -1.74 -22.70 -11.55
N ASP A 103 -1.52 -22.83 -12.87
CA ASP A 103 -2.32 -22.15 -13.89
C ASP A 103 -3.78 -22.64 -13.94
N HIS A 104 -4.03 -23.85 -13.42
CA HIS A 104 -5.36 -24.43 -13.29
C HIS A 104 -5.61 -24.84 -11.85
N ASP A 105 -6.88 -24.87 -11.47
CA ASP A 105 -7.31 -25.28 -10.14
C ASP A 105 -7.04 -26.77 -9.92
N VAL A 106 -6.18 -27.07 -8.94
CA VAL A 106 -5.95 -28.43 -8.46
C VAL A 106 -6.70 -28.63 -7.14
N PRO A 107 -7.50 -29.70 -6.97
CA PRO A 107 -8.16 -29.99 -5.69
C PRO A 107 -7.15 -30.07 -4.54
N CYS A 108 -7.51 -29.49 -3.40
CA CYS A 108 -6.68 -29.41 -2.18
C CYS A 108 -5.38 -28.58 -2.27
N GLU A 109 -5.10 -27.94 -3.41
CA GLU A 109 -3.97 -27.01 -3.55
C GLU A 109 -4.41 -25.55 -3.43
N THR A 110 -3.45 -24.68 -3.11
CA THR A 110 -3.66 -23.23 -3.13
C THR A 110 -3.75 -22.70 -4.56
N LYS A 111 -4.48 -21.60 -4.73
CA LYS A 111 -4.95 -21.10 -6.01
C LYS A 111 -4.78 -19.60 -6.11
N TRP A 112 -4.64 -19.15 -7.37
CA TRP A 112 -4.66 -17.73 -7.70
C TRP A 112 -5.94 -17.04 -7.22
N SER A 113 -7.10 -17.69 -7.31
CA SER A 113 -8.38 -17.10 -6.90
C SER A 113 -8.43 -16.75 -5.42
N GLY A 114 -7.94 -17.64 -4.55
CA GLY A 114 -7.85 -17.40 -3.11
C GLY A 114 -6.83 -16.31 -2.76
N TRP A 115 -5.64 -16.37 -3.35
CA TRP A 115 -4.62 -15.34 -3.14
C TRP A 115 -5.08 -13.95 -3.62
N PHE A 116 -5.71 -13.86 -4.80
CA PHE A 116 -6.23 -12.59 -5.31
C PHE A 116 -7.39 -12.05 -4.47
N ALA A 117 -8.21 -12.90 -3.84
CA ALA A 117 -9.23 -12.45 -2.91
C ALA A 117 -8.61 -11.73 -1.70
N SER A 118 -7.58 -12.33 -1.08
CA SER A 118 -6.82 -11.72 0.01
C SER A 118 -6.09 -10.45 -0.43
N TYR A 119 -5.43 -10.49 -1.59
CA TYR A 119 -4.71 -9.34 -2.14
C TYR A 119 -5.64 -8.18 -2.49
N GLN A 120 -6.83 -8.48 -3.02
CA GLN A 120 -7.86 -7.48 -3.30
C GLN A 120 -8.37 -6.86 -2.00
N ALA A 121 -8.65 -7.65 -0.97
CA ALA A 121 -9.05 -7.12 0.34
C ALA A 121 -7.99 -6.15 0.90
N PHE A 122 -6.73 -6.54 0.84
CA PHE A 122 -5.59 -5.70 1.23
C PHE A 122 -5.53 -4.39 0.43
N GLN A 123 -5.58 -4.44 -0.92
CA GLN A 123 -5.52 -3.24 -1.74
C GLN A 123 -6.74 -2.33 -1.53
N MET A 124 -7.94 -2.90 -1.38
CA MET A 124 -9.17 -2.14 -1.16
C MET A 124 -9.19 -1.45 0.21
N HIS A 125 -8.63 -2.06 1.25
CA HIS A 125 -8.48 -1.44 2.57
C HIS A 125 -7.70 -0.12 2.48
N PHE A 126 -6.49 -0.16 1.91
CA PHE A 126 -5.66 1.05 1.77
C PHE A 126 -6.21 2.04 0.75
N ALA A 127 -6.91 1.58 -0.29
CA ALA A 127 -7.61 2.47 -1.23
C ALA A 127 -8.75 3.24 -0.54
N ALA A 128 -9.53 2.57 0.30
CA ALA A 128 -10.62 3.20 1.06
C ALA A 128 -10.08 4.24 2.06
N LEU A 129 -9.01 3.91 2.79
CA LEU A 129 -8.34 4.84 3.69
C LEU A 129 -7.80 6.08 2.95
N ALA A 130 -7.16 5.88 1.80
CA ALA A 130 -6.62 6.97 1.01
C ALA A 130 -7.71 7.90 0.46
N GLN A 131 -8.83 7.32 0.02
CA GLN A 131 -9.98 8.08 -0.46
C GLN A 131 -10.57 8.95 0.65
N ASN A 132 -10.64 8.44 1.89
CA ASN A 132 -11.17 9.18 3.04
C ASN A 132 -10.29 10.38 3.43
N GLU A 133 -8.98 10.30 3.26
CA GLU A 133 -8.04 11.40 3.56
C GLU A 133 -7.79 12.35 2.38
N GLY A 134 -8.45 12.14 1.23
CA GLY A 134 -8.22 12.96 0.04
C GLY A 134 -6.83 12.78 -0.58
N ILE A 135 -6.19 11.62 -0.39
CA ILE A 135 -4.95 11.28 -1.07
C ILE A 135 -5.28 10.98 -2.53
N ALA A 136 -4.96 11.93 -3.41
CA ALA A 136 -5.33 11.87 -4.83
C ALA A 136 -4.85 10.61 -5.55
N ASN A 137 -3.80 9.93 -5.06
CA ASN A 137 -3.16 8.80 -5.73
C ASN A 137 -2.64 7.72 -4.75
N ALA A 138 -3.52 7.01 -4.05
CA ALA A 138 -3.18 5.65 -3.60
C ALA A 138 -3.29 4.70 -4.79
N GLN A 139 -2.23 4.66 -5.60
CA GLN A 139 -2.13 3.70 -6.68
C GLN A 139 -1.20 2.55 -6.28
N PRO A 140 -1.50 1.30 -6.67
CA PRO A 140 -0.52 0.25 -6.65
C PRO A 140 0.56 0.57 -7.71
N ILE A 141 1.55 1.41 -7.34
CA ILE A 141 2.70 1.73 -8.21
C ILE A 141 3.52 0.47 -8.53
N CYS A 142 3.35 -0.61 -7.77
CA CYS A 142 3.94 -1.93 -8.02
C CYS A 142 2.98 -2.96 -8.62
N ALA A 143 2.00 -2.57 -9.44
CA ALA A 143 1.35 -3.51 -10.36
C ALA A 143 2.22 -3.72 -11.64
N GLY A 144 3.45 -4.20 -11.48
CA GLY A 144 4.23 -4.85 -12.56
C GLY A 144 3.63 -6.22 -12.90
N PRO A 145 3.95 -6.84 -14.05
CA PRO A 145 3.01 -7.64 -14.84
C PRO A 145 2.62 -8.97 -14.16
N LEU A 146 1.65 -8.92 -13.24
CA LEU A 146 0.81 -10.06 -12.92
C LEU A 146 -0.38 -9.99 -13.90
N ARG A 147 -0.43 -10.94 -14.84
CA ARG A 147 -1.14 -10.94 -16.14
C ARG A 147 -2.64 -10.57 -16.19
N ARG A 148 -3.29 -10.08 -15.14
CA ARG A 148 -4.66 -9.56 -15.19
C ARG A 148 -4.81 -8.40 -14.22
N GLN A 149 -4.93 -7.18 -14.76
CA GLN A 149 -5.33 -6.00 -14.00
C GLN A 149 -6.71 -6.24 -13.39
N VAL A 150 -6.80 -6.26 -12.06
CA VAL A 150 -8.07 -6.06 -11.36
C VAL A 150 -8.47 -4.60 -11.60
N ARG A 151 -9.46 -4.37 -12.47
CA ARG A 151 -10.09 -3.06 -12.60
C ARG A 151 -10.90 -2.80 -11.34
N VAL A 152 -10.53 -1.77 -10.58
CA VAL A 152 -11.43 -1.19 -9.57
C VAL A 152 -12.65 -0.64 -10.34
N PRO A 153 -13.88 -1.09 -10.04
CA PRO A 153 -15.06 -0.52 -10.69
C PRO A 153 -15.22 0.92 -10.22
N ALA A 154 -15.18 1.86 -11.17
CA ALA A 154 -15.55 3.24 -10.92
C ALA A 154 -17.03 3.27 -10.48
N SER A 155 -17.29 3.75 -9.26
CA SER A 155 -18.66 4.00 -8.81
C SER A 155 -19.25 5.10 -9.70
N ARG A 156 -20.24 4.75 -10.52
CA ARG A 156 -21.00 5.73 -11.29
C ARG A 156 -21.87 6.51 -10.30
N HIS A 157 -21.47 7.71 -9.94
CA HIS A 157 -22.40 8.70 -9.39
C HIS A 157 -23.24 9.23 -10.56
N SER A 158 -24.51 8.79 -10.62
CA SER A 158 -25.54 9.44 -11.43
C SER A 158 -25.92 10.78 -10.78
N PRO A 159 -25.93 11.91 -11.50
CA PRO A 159 -26.50 13.13 -10.95
C PRO A 159 -28.02 13.03 -11.03
N CYS A 160 -28.67 12.86 -9.87
CA CYS A 160 -30.11 13.13 -9.75
C CYS A 160 -30.37 14.59 -10.14
N ARG A 161 -31.05 14.78 -11.28
CA ARG A 161 -31.79 16.01 -11.57
C ARG A 161 -32.98 16.07 -10.62
N ALA A 162 -33.09 17.12 -9.83
CA ALA A 162 -34.34 17.53 -9.20
C ALA A 162 -35.12 18.45 -10.17
N PRO A 163 -36.47 18.43 -10.14
CA PRO A 163 -37.31 19.33 -10.93
C PRO A 163 -37.24 20.78 -10.47
#